data_AF-A0A7J6QHF2-F1
#
_entry.id   AF-A0A7J6QHF2-F1
#
_cell.length_a   1.000
_cell.length_b   1.000
_cell.length_c   1.000
_cell.angle_alpha   90.00
_cell.angle_beta   90.00
_cell.angle_gamma   90.00
#
_symmetry.space_group_name_H-M   'P 1'
#
loop_
_entity.id
_entity.type
_entity.pdbx_description
1 polymer ?
#
loop_
_entity_poly.entity_id
_entity_poly.type
_entity_poly.pdbx_seq_one_letter_code
_entity_poly.pdbx_strand_id
1 'polypeptide(L)'
;VMIEAVMGEGNPGQQIRPEFYALARELTLQHDSILIIDSVQAGFRCMGVLSIVDYPGYQNLPPPDFEVWSKAINGGQYPVSILAMNERASTYYRHGVYGNTMTGNPRACAVTSSVLKEIYNNPHIRRNIIDMGQYAINQYKRLQDKFPHAVVDVSGTGLLYAVHLHKDIPVVAFTGAEHWLRCHGIGVIHGGENALRFTPHFNVTKEEIDIQVAMLGRYLVSIEGHMPILKTMMDRITNNKQHKLATDGSRGQPITAITTQDVSTDKADAAQDDDLDGGHNDNTTTIILRGHLFDSQLVNSVLDIVEEHKSVAHFSRIRLGSSVNETSEVGIKVTPSDPNTSASSCYTLNDTINEITRAAEKRNCSATIIRNHTTTATTDDE
;
A
#
# COMPACT_ATOMS: atom_id res chain seq x y z
N VAL A 1 33.00 5.37 -6.95
CA VAL A 1 31.68 6.03 -6.89
C VAL A 1 30.69 5.16 -7.66
N MET A 2 29.56 4.80 -7.05
CA MET A 2 28.51 4.00 -7.69
C MET A 2 27.18 4.74 -7.61
N ILE A 3 26.51 4.91 -8.75
CA ILE A 3 25.31 5.74 -8.88
C ILE A 3 24.31 5.02 -9.80
N GLU A 4 23.02 5.05 -9.47
CA GLU A 4 21.96 4.58 -10.36
C GLU A 4 21.68 5.62 -11.48
N ALA A 5 21.54 5.17 -12.73
CA ALA A 5 21.17 6.09 -13.83
C ALA A 5 19.79 6.73 -13.62
N VAL A 6 18.85 5.91 -13.17
CA VAL A 6 17.54 6.31 -12.66
C VAL A 6 17.31 5.50 -11.40
N MET A 7 17.07 6.20 -10.29
CA MET A 7 16.87 5.53 -9.00
C MET A 7 15.65 4.62 -9.05
N GLY A 8 15.86 3.37 -8.64
CA GLY A 8 14.85 2.34 -8.66
C GLY A 8 14.03 2.30 -7.39
N GLU A 9 14.71 2.10 -6.26
CA GLU A 9 14.08 1.91 -4.94
C GLU A 9 13.96 3.23 -4.17
N GLY A 10 15.07 3.98 -4.00
CA GLY A 10 15.14 5.08 -3.03
C GLY A 10 14.37 6.34 -3.41
N ASN A 11 14.40 6.74 -4.69
CA ASN A 11 13.52 7.77 -5.24
C ASN A 11 13.09 7.33 -6.64
N PRO A 12 12.05 6.49 -6.75
CA PRO A 12 11.75 5.79 -7.98
C PRO A 12 11.52 6.73 -9.15
N GLY A 13 12.22 6.45 -10.26
CA GLY A 13 12.06 7.19 -11.50
C GLY A 13 12.78 8.53 -11.54
N GLN A 14 13.52 8.90 -10.49
CA GLN A 14 14.38 10.08 -10.50
C GLN A 14 15.67 9.77 -11.28
N GLN A 15 15.79 10.36 -12.47
CA GLN A 15 17.04 10.33 -13.23
C GLN A 15 18.10 11.23 -12.58
N ILE A 16 19.35 10.80 -12.61
CA ILE A 16 20.46 11.73 -12.35
C ILE A 16 20.49 12.81 -13.43
N ARG A 17 21.06 13.97 -13.12
CA ARG A 17 21.21 15.05 -14.09
C ARG A 17 22.55 14.96 -14.84
N PRO A 18 22.64 15.39 -16.11
CA PRO A 18 23.90 15.39 -16.86
C PRO A 18 25.03 16.11 -16.12
N GLU A 19 24.75 17.22 -15.44
CA GLU A 19 25.76 18.01 -14.72
C GLU A 19 26.29 17.25 -13.50
N PHE A 20 25.42 16.51 -12.80
CA PHE A 20 25.83 15.68 -11.67
C PHE A 20 26.72 14.52 -12.13
N TYR A 21 26.34 13.87 -13.23
CA TYR A 21 27.16 12.83 -13.85
C TYR A 21 28.53 13.35 -14.28
N ALA A 22 28.55 14.50 -14.98
CA ALA A 22 29.78 15.11 -15.46
C ALA A 22 30.73 15.43 -14.31
N LEU A 23 30.22 16.02 -13.22
CA LEU A 23 31.00 16.31 -12.02
C LEU A 23 31.52 15.03 -11.36
N ALA A 24 30.69 13.98 -11.25
CA ALA A 24 31.13 12.69 -10.72
C ALA A 24 32.23 12.05 -11.59
N ARG A 25 32.09 12.10 -12.92
CA ARG A 25 33.09 11.61 -13.88
C ARG A 25 34.40 12.39 -13.79
N GLU A 26 34.34 13.71 -13.68
CA GLU A 26 35.51 14.57 -13.48
C GLU A 26 36.25 14.20 -12.19
N LEU A 27 35.55 14.17 -11.06
CA LEU A 27 36.16 13.89 -9.75
C LEU A 27 36.71 12.47 -9.70
N THR A 28 36.01 11.48 -10.25
CA THR A 28 36.54 10.10 -10.30
C THR A 28 37.82 10.00 -11.12
N LEU A 29 37.97 10.76 -12.21
CA LEU A 29 39.23 10.80 -12.97
C LEU A 29 40.34 11.50 -12.17
N GLN A 30 40.06 12.65 -11.56
CA GLN A 30 41.03 13.41 -10.76
C GLN A 30 41.59 12.59 -9.58
N HIS A 31 40.77 11.74 -8.98
CA HIS A 31 41.13 10.92 -7.81
C HIS A 31 41.53 9.48 -8.16
N ASP A 32 41.82 9.18 -9.42
CA ASP A 32 42.08 7.82 -9.92
C ASP A 32 41.11 6.76 -9.37
N SER A 33 39.83 7.14 -9.32
CA SER A 33 38.74 6.33 -8.83
C SER A 33 37.88 5.81 -9.99
N ILE A 34 37.10 4.77 -9.70
CA ILE A 34 36.19 4.13 -10.64
C ILE A 34 34.79 4.74 -10.52
N LEU A 35 34.19 5.10 -11.66
CA LEU A 35 32.78 5.44 -11.78
C LEU A 35 31.98 4.23 -12.26
N ILE A 36 30.99 3.83 -11.47
CA ILE A 36 30.06 2.73 -11.78
C ILE A 36 28.67 3.31 -11.94
N ILE A 37 28.03 2.99 -13.06
CA ILE A 37 26.61 3.25 -13.25
C ILE A 37 25.82 1.94 -13.08
N ASP A 38 24.93 1.95 -12.11
CA ASP A 38 23.96 0.87 -11.93
C ASP A 38 22.72 1.14 -12.79
N SER A 39 22.63 0.41 -13.89
CA SER A 39 21.50 0.44 -14.83
C SER A 39 20.65 -0.82 -14.72
N VAL A 40 20.73 -1.57 -13.61
CA VAL A 40 19.98 -2.82 -13.40
C VAL A 40 18.47 -2.58 -13.47
N GLN A 41 17.97 -1.51 -12.85
CA GLN A 41 16.55 -1.13 -12.96
C GLN A 41 16.27 -0.20 -14.13
N ALA A 42 17.17 0.75 -14.38
CA ALA A 42 16.99 1.78 -15.40
C ALA A 42 16.97 1.17 -16.81
N GLY A 43 18.09 0.59 -17.26
CA GLY A 43 18.28 -0.06 -18.56
C GLY A 43 17.41 0.53 -19.68
N PHE A 44 16.75 -0.36 -20.44
CA PHE A 44 15.80 0.03 -21.48
C PHE A 44 14.55 0.77 -20.97
N ARG A 45 14.18 0.58 -19.71
CA ARG A 45 12.88 0.99 -19.16
C ARG A 45 12.68 2.51 -19.13
N CYS A 46 13.75 3.29 -19.14
CA CYS A 46 13.66 4.73 -18.94
C CYS A 46 13.68 5.51 -20.25
N MET A 47 14.75 5.41 -21.05
CA MET A 47 14.92 6.19 -22.28
C MET A 47 14.80 5.36 -23.56
N GLY A 48 14.34 4.10 -23.47
CA GLY A 48 14.27 3.21 -24.64
C GLY A 48 15.63 2.91 -25.27
N VAL A 49 16.71 3.12 -24.52
CA VAL A 49 18.12 2.86 -24.88
C VAL A 49 18.79 2.11 -23.74
N LEU A 50 19.86 1.37 -24.02
CA LEU A 50 20.47 0.48 -23.03
C LEU A 50 21.34 1.24 -22.01
N SER A 51 22.24 2.11 -22.51
CA SER A 51 23.25 2.77 -21.69
C SER A 51 22.87 4.20 -21.38
N ILE A 52 23.29 4.68 -20.21
CA ILE A 52 23.13 6.09 -19.83
C ILE A 52 23.76 7.07 -20.82
N VAL A 53 24.85 6.69 -21.50
CA VAL A 53 25.51 7.61 -22.45
C VAL A 53 24.67 7.89 -23.70
N ASP A 54 23.68 7.04 -23.98
CA ASP A 54 22.73 7.26 -25.07
C ASP A 54 21.54 8.15 -24.64
N TYR A 55 21.46 8.54 -23.37
CA TYR A 55 20.36 9.36 -22.86
C TYR A 55 20.49 10.80 -23.39
N PRO A 56 19.37 11.51 -23.62
CA PRO A 56 19.41 12.93 -23.96
C PRO A 56 20.24 13.76 -22.97
N GLY A 57 21.26 14.46 -23.48
CA GLY A 57 22.17 15.29 -22.69
C GLY A 57 23.46 14.60 -22.24
N TYR A 58 23.57 13.27 -22.40
CA TYR A 58 24.73 12.49 -21.97
C TYR A 58 25.69 12.13 -23.11
N GLN A 59 25.27 12.31 -24.36
CA GLN A 59 25.98 11.77 -25.53
C GLN A 59 27.41 12.31 -25.71
N ASN A 60 27.69 13.50 -25.15
CA ASN A 60 29.00 14.14 -25.22
C ASN A 60 29.82 13.97 -23.93
N LEU A 61 29.32 13.22 -22.95
CA LEU A 61 30.00 12.98 -21.68
C LEU A 61 30.85 11.71 -21.77
N PRO A 62 32.03 11.67 -21.14
CA PRO A 62 32.85 10.46 -21.12
C PRO A 62 32.09 9.30 -20.45
N PRO A 63 32.18 8.06 -20.98
CA PRO A 63 31.47 6.91 -20.42
C PRO A 63 31.94 6.57 -18.99
N PRO A 64 31.12 5.82 -18.23
CA PRO A 64 31.57 5.33 -16.93
C PRO A 64 32.66 4.29 -17.11
N ASP A 65 33.38 3.97 -16.02
CA ASP A 65 34.34 2.87 -16.03
C ASP A 65 33.60 1.53 -16.14
N PHE A 66 32.50 1.41 -15.39
CA PHE A 66 31.59 0.27 -15.44
C PHE A 66 30.14 0.70 -15.61
N GLU A 67 29.37 -0.07 -16.37
CA GLU A 67 27.91 -0.03 -16.34
C GLU A 67 27.34 -1.43 -16.16
N VAL A 68 26.33 -1.56 -15.31
CA VAL A 68 25.76 -2.85 -14.90
C VAL A 68 24.31 -2.97 -15.35
N TRP A 69 23.95 -4.11 -15.95
CA TRP A 69 22.56 -4.42 -16.32
C TRP A 69 22.14 -5.80 -15.84
N SER A 70 20.84 -5.94 -15.55
CA SER A 70 20.18 -7.21 -15.29
C SER A 70 18.67 -7.02 -15.56
N LYS A 71 17.78 -7.70 -14.84
CA LYS A 71 16.32 -7.57 -14.91
C LYS A 71 15.79 -7.56 -16.35
N ALA A 72 15.45 -6.40 -16.92
CA ALA A 72 14.82 -6.30 -18.24
C ALA A 72 15.61 -7.01 -19.36
N ILE A 73 16.94 -7.05 -19.27
CA ILE A 73 17.79 -7.67 -20.29
C ILE A 73 17.64 -9.21 -20.38
N ASN A 74 17.07 -9.84 -19.34
CA ASN A 74 16.73 -11.26 -19.39
C ASN A 74 15.28 -11.56 -19.81
N GLY A 75 14.45 -10.53 -20.04
CA GLY A 75 13.03 -10.71 -20.42
C GLY A 75 12.18 -11.49 -19.40
N GLY A 76 12.64 -11.62 -18.15
CA GLY A 76 12.03 -12.49 -17.14
C GLY A 76 12.23 -13.99 -17.41
N GLN A 77 13.01 -14.39 -18.42
CA GLN A 77 13.09 -15.77 -18.90
C GLN A 77 14.27 -16.56 -18.33
N TYR A 78 15.42 -15.92 -18.13
CA TYR A 78 16.61 -16.62 -17.63
C TYR A 78 17.58 -15.69 -16.90
N PRO A 79 17.99 -15.97 -15.65
CA PRO A 79 18.86 -15.07 -14.89
C PRO A 79 20.14 -14.69 -15.65
N VAL A 80 20.36 -13.39 -15.82
CA VAL A 80 21.58 -12.83 -16.39
C VAL A 80 21.89 -11.48 -15.77
N SER A 81 23.17 -11.20 -15.60
CA SER A 81 23.68 -9.86 -15.31
C SER A 81 24.89 -9.61 -16.21
N ILE A 82 25.10 -8.35 -16.57
CA ILE A 82 26.18 -7.89 -17.44
C ILE A 82 26.91 -6.79 -16.70
N LEU A 83 28.23 -6.88 -16.66
CA LEU A 83 29.14 -5.82 -16.25
C LEU A 83 29.90 -5.39 -17.51
N ALA A 84 29.53 -4.27 -18.12
CA ALA A 84 30.36 -3.67 -19.17
C ALA A 84 31.51 -2.90 -18.53
N MET A 85 32.66 -2.96 -19.20
CA MET A 85 33.89 -2.29 -18.81
C MET A 85 34.36 -1.45 -19.99
N ASN A 86 34.74 -0.20 -19.74
CA ASN A 86 35.49 0.57 -20.73
C ASN A 86 36.96 0.09 -20.79
N GLU A 87 37.76 0.65 -21.70
CA GLU A 87 39.16 0.27 -21.88
C GLU A 87 39.98 0.42 -20.59
N ARG A 88 39.91 1.59 -19.92
CA ARG A 88 40.60 1.84 -18.63
C ARG A 88 40.23 0.78 -17.60
N ALA A 89 38.93 0.56 -17.41
CA ALA A 89 38.39 -0.36 -16.41
C ALA A 89 38.79 -1.82 -16.69
N SER A 90 38.87 -2.19 -17.97
CA SER A 90 39.27 -3.54 -18.39
C SER A 90 40.71 -3.89 -18.00
N THR A 91 41.61 -2.90 -17.89
CA THR A 91 43.01 -3.12 -17.49
C THR A 91 43.17 -3.62 -16.05
N TYR A 92 42.19 -3.36 -15.19
CA TYR A 92 42.17 -3.86 -13.81
C TYR A 92 41.66 -5.30 -13.73
N TYR A 93 40.97 -5.81 -14.76
CA TYR A 93 40.45 -7.16 -14.77
C TYR A 93 41.58 -8.18 -14.99
N ARG A 94 41.82 -9.03 -13.99
CA ARG A 94 42.82 -10.09 -14.06
C ARG A 94 42.18 -11.42 -14.40
N HIS A 95 42.63 -12.03 -15.49
CA HIS A 95 42.22 -13.37 -15.89
C HIS A 95 42.47 -14.37 -14.74
N GLY A 96 41.47 -15.21 -14.47
CA GLY A 96 41.54 -16.25 -13.43
C GLY A 96 41.28 -15.78 -11.99
N VAL A 97 41.12 -14.47 -11.74
CA VAL A 97 40.85 -13.95 -10.39
C VAL A 97 39.37 -14.00 -10.02
N TYR A 98 38.48 -13.85 -11.00
CA TYR A 98 37.04 -13.95 -10.83
C TYR A 98 36.45 -14.91 -11.87
N GLY A 99 35.57 -15.78 -11.41
CA GLY A 99 34.84 -16.72 -12.24
C GLY A 99 33.62 -17.26 -11.52
N ASN A 100 32.54 -17.45 -12.27
CA ASN A 100 31.33 -18.14 -11.83
C ASN A 100 31.07 -19.28 -12.83
N THR A 101 30.69 -20.47 -12.32
CA THR A 101 30.31 -21.65 -13.13
C THR A 101 29.34 -21.34 -14.25
N MET A 102 28.43 -20.37 -14.05
CA MET A 102 27.38 -19.99 -15.01
C MET A 102 27.76 -18.80 -15.90
N THR A 103 28.99 -18.30 -15.81
CA THR A 103 29.47 -17.17 -16.64
C THR A 103 29.40 -17.57 -18.11
N GLY A 104 28.76 -16.73 -18.94
CA GLY A 104 28.65 -16.99 -20.37
C GLY A 104 27.79 -18.20 -20.74
N ASN A 105 26.90 -18.67 -19.84
CA ASN A 105 26.01 -19.79 -20.14
C ASN A 105 25.24 -19.54 -21.46
N PRO A 106 25.27 -20.48 -22.42
CA PRO A 106 24.65 -20.31 -23.74
C PRO A 106 23.17 -19.90 -23.69
N ARG A 107 22.40 -20.38 -22.71
CA ARG A 107 20.98 -20.01 -22.57
C ARG A 107 20.80 -18.56 -22.13
N ALA A 108 21.62 -18.09 -21.19
CA ALA A 108 21.62 -16.68 -20.78
C ALA A 108 22.02 -15.77 -21.95
N CYS A 109 23.05 -16.15 -22.72
CA CYS A 109 23.51 -15.43 -23.90
C CYS A 109 22.44 -15.39 -25.01
N ALA A 110 21.76 -16.51 -25.26
CA ALA A 110 20.70 -16.59 -26.27
C ALA A 110 19.50 -15.70 -25.90
N VAL A 111 19.01 -15.80 -24.66
CA VAL A 111 17.91 -14.96 -24.15
C VAL A 111 18.27 -13.47 -24.23
N THR A 112 19.44 -13.11 -23.70
CA THR A 112 19.94 -11.73 -23.73
C THR A 112 20.03 -11.21 -25.16
N SER A 113 20.63 -11.98 -26.06
CA SER A 113 20.78 -11.58 -27.48
C SER A 113 19.43 -11.37 -28.16
N SER A 114 18.44 -12.23 -27.87
CA SER A 114 17.08 -12.08 -28.41
C SER A 114 16.40 -10.81 -27.89
N VAL A 115 16.48 -10.54 -26.59
CA VAL A 115 15.92 -9.31 -25.99
C VAL A 115 16.57 -8.06 -26.58
N LEU A 116 17.90 -8.04 -26.66
CA LEU A 116 18.66 -6.92 -27.25
C LEU A 116 18.26 -6.69 -28.72
N LYS A 117 18.17 -7.76 -29.52
CA LYS A 117 17.76 -7.67 -30.94
C LYS A 117 16.33 -7.15 -31.08
N GLU A 118 15.40 -7.67 -30.29
CA GLU A 118 14.00 -7.24 -30.34
C GLU A 118 13.88 -5.75 -30.03
N ILE A 119 14.46 -5.29 -28.92
CA ILE A 119 14.37 -3.87 -28.55
C ILE A 119 15.10 -2.97 -29.54
N TYR A 120 16.28 -3.38 -30.02
CA TYR A 120 17.05 -2.58 -30.97
C TYR A 120 16.33 -2.43 -32.32
N ASN A 121 15.77 -3.51 -32.85
CA ASN A 121 15.09 -3.53 -34.15
C ASN A 121 13.65 -2.99 -34.11
N ASN A 122 13.10 -2.77 -32.91
CA ASN A 122 11.72 -2.33 -32.74
C ASN A 122 11.66 -0.87 -32.22
N PRO A 123 11.76 0.14 -33.13
CA PRO A 123 11.72 1.54 -32.75
C PRO A 123 10.39 1.94 -32.10
N HIS A 124 9.30 1.23 -32.43
CA HIS A 124 8.00 1.43 -31.80
C HIS A 124 8.06 1.15 -30.29
N ILE A 125 8.62 0.01 -29.87
CA ILE A 125 8.78 -0.31 -28.43
C ILE A 125 9.62 0.76 -27.72
N ARG A 126 10.77 1.14 -28.30
CA ARG A 126 11.67 2.14 -27.72
C ARG A 126 10.97 3.49 -27.54
N ARG A 127 10.16 3.89 -28.52
CA ARG A 127 9.37 5.11 -28.46
C ARG A 127 8.23 5.02 -27.45
N ASN A 128 7.53 3.88 -27.42
CA ASN A 128 6.43 3.62 -26.50
C ASN A 128 6.87 3.76 -25.04
N ILE A 129 8.08 3.32 -24.69
CA ILE A 129 8.64 3.47 -23.34
C ILE A 129 8.65 4.95 -22.89
N ILE A 130 9.08 5.84 -23.78
CA ILE A 130 9.16 7.28 -23.49
C ILE A 130 7.75 7.89 -23.46
N ASP A 131 6.95 7.61 -24.49
CA ASP A 131 5.63 8.23 -24.68
C ASP A 131 4.65 7.80 -23.59
N MET A 132 4.63 6.51 -23.23
CA MET A 132 3.76 5.99 -22.17
C MET A 132 4.24 6.38 -20.78
N GLY A 133 5.55 6.51 -20.57
CA GLY A 133 6.09 7.10 -19.35
C GLY A 133 5.59 8.52 -19.13
N GLN A 134 5.72 9.37 -20.15
CA GLN A 134 5.22 10.74 -20.11
C GLN A 134 3.70 10.79 -19.94
N TYR A 135 2.97 9.90 -20.62
CA TYR A 135 1.52 9.78 -20.47
C TYR A 135 1.13 9.43 -19.02
N ALA A 136 1.75 8.41 -18.42
CA ALA A 136 1.49 8.00 -17.05
C ALA A 136 1.71 9.16 -16.06
N ILE A 137 2.85 9.86 -16.17
CA ILE A 137 3.15 11.03 -15.33
C ILE A 137 2.05 12.09 -15.45
N ASN A 138 1.61 12.41 -16.68
CA ASN A 138 0.57 13.40 -16.89
C ASN A 138 -0.79 12.95 -16.28
N GLN A 139 -1.13 11.67 -16.40
CA GLN A 139 -2.38 11.13 -15.86
C GLN A 139 -2.36 11.11 -14.33
N TYR A 140 -1.25 10.73 -13.70
CA TYR A 140 -1.11 10.79 -12.25
C TYR A 140 -1.03 12.22 -11.71
N LYS A 141 -0.46 13.18 -12.46
CA LYS A 141 -0.55 14.61 -12.11
C LYS A 141 -1.99 15.11 -12.12
N ARG A 142 -2.81 14.69 -13.08
CA ARG A 142 -4.26 14.98 -13.05
C ARG A 142 -4.96 14.34 -11.86
N LEU A 143 -4.52 13.16 -11.42
CA LEU A 143 -5.03 12.55 -10.19
C LEU A 143 -4.58 13.35 -8.96
N GLN A 144 -3.34 13.84 -8.95
CA GLN A 144 -2.82 14.73 -7.93
C GLN A 144 -3.63 16.03 -7.84
N ASP A 145 -3.99 16.65 -8.97
CA ASP A 145 -4.83 17.85 -8.98
C ASP A 145 -6.21 17.60 -8.33
N LYS A 146 -6.74 16.38 -8.46
CA LYS A 146 -8.01 15.97 -7.83
C LYS A 146 -7.86 15.63 -6.35
N PHE A 147 -6.74 15.04 -5.96
CA PHE A 147 -6.45 14.59 -4.59
C PHE A 147 -5.14 15.20 -4.06
N PRO A 148 -5.01 16.54 -3.98
CA PRO A 148 -3.74 17.20 -3.67
C PRO A 148 -3.29 16.98 -2.21
N HIS A 149 -4.22 16.59 -1.34
CA HIS A 149 -3.94 16.23 0.05
C HIS A 149 -3.44 14.78 0.19
N ALA A 150 -3.64 13.94 -0.82
CA ALA A 150 -3.30 12.53 -0.81
C ALA A 150 -2.07 12.20 -1.66
N VAL A 151 -1.96 12.80 -2.85
CA VAL A 151 -0.82 12.60 -3.75
C VAL A 151 0.12 13.80 -3.65
N VAL A 152 1.28 13.58 -3.04
CA VAL A 152 2.24 14.66 -2.72
C VAL A 152 3.13 14.98 -3.91
N ASP A 153 3.51 13.97 -4.67
CA ASP A 153 4.37 14.12 -5.85
C ASP A 153 4.18 12.96 -6.84
N VAL A 154 4.60 13.19 -8.08
CA VAL A 154 4.62 12.20 -9.16
C VAL A 154 5.97 12.31 -9.87
N SER A 155 6.79 11.27 -9.72
CA SER A 155 8.14 11.20 -10.30
C SER A 155 8.22 10.11 -11.36
N GLY A 156 9.10 10.26 -12.35
CA GLY A 156 9.35 9.19 -13.30
C GLY A 156 10.21 9.54 -14.48
N THR A 157 10.84 8.49 -15.02
CA THR A 157 11.60 8.53 -16.26
C THR A 157 11.22 7.29 -17.07
N GLY A 158 10.60 7.50 -18.24
CA GLY A 158 10.01 6.41 -19.03
C GLY A 158 9.03 5.57 -18.22
N LEU A 159 9.11 4.24 -18.36
CA LEU A 159 8.25 3.28 -17.68
C LEU A 159 8.77 2.89 -16.28
N LEU A 160 9.58 3.74 -15.65
CA LEU A 160 9.89 3.68 -14.23
C LEU A 160 9.38 4.97 -13.60
N TYR A 161 8.19 4.90 -13.00
CA TYR A 161 7.50 6.04 -12.40
C TYR A 161 6.89 5.68 -11.06
N ALA A 162 6.62 6.68 -10.24
CA ALA A 162 6.01 6.53 -8.95
C ALA A 162 5.03 7.65 -8.59
N VAL A 163 4.11 7.29 -7.71
CA VAL A 163 3.12 8.19 -7.11
C VAL A 163 3.38 8.24 -5.62
N HIS A 164 3.84 9.37 -5.13
CA HIS A 164 4.17 9.58 -3.73
C HIS A 164 2.89 9.96 -2.98
N LEU A 165 2.53 9.18 -1.96
CA LEU A 165 1.34 9.41 -1.16
C LEU A 165 1.69 10.12 0.14
N HIS A 166 0.76 10.92 0.65
CA HIS A 166 0.89 11.57 1.94
C HIS A 166 1.11 10.50 3.01
N LYS A 167 1.99 10.79 3.98
CA LYS A 167 2.38 9.83 5.03
C LYS A 167 1.20 9.23 5.83
N ASP A 168 0.08 9.95 5.88
CA ASP A 168 -1.14 9.50 6.56
C ASP A 168 -1.90 8.42 5.76
N ILE A 169 -1.53 8.22 4.49
CA ILE A 169 -2.06 7.18 3.61
C ILE A 169 -0.96 6.12 3.47
N PRO A 170 -1.04 5.00 4.20
CA PRO A 170 0.00 4.00 4.16
C PRO A 170 0.08 3.36 2.78
N VAL A 171 1.26 3.31 2.17
CA VAL A 171 1.49 2.48 0.97
C VAL A 171 1.66 1.01 1.38
N VAL A 172 2.52 0.76 2.36
CA VAL A 172 2.88 -0.59 2.83
C VAL A 172 2.12 -0.94 4.11
N ALA A 173 0.90 -1.43 3.94
CA ALA A 173 0.07 -2.02 5.00
C ALA A 173 -0.99 -2.92 4.36
N PHE A 174 -1.68 -3.74 5.16
CA PHE A 174 -2.80 -4.55 4.66
C PHE A 174 -3.96 -3.67 4.14
N THR A 175 -4.19 -2.53 4.77
CA THR A 175 -5.11 -1.48 4.29
C THR A 175 -4.43 -0.46 3.37
N GLY A 176 -3.15 -0.68 3.08
CA GLY A 176 -2.33 0.25 2.32
C GLY A 176 -2.58 0.17 0.83
N ALA A 177 -2.20 1.24 0.14
CA ALA A 177 -2.48 1.40 -1.28
C ALA A 177 -1.90 0.26 -2.13
N GLU A 178 -0.70 -0.25 -1.79
CA GLU A 178 -0.07 -1.34 -2.55
C GLU A 178 -0.88 -2.63 -2.44
N HIS A 179 -1.24 -3.03 -1.22
CA HIS A 179 -1.99 -4.26 -0.97
C HIS A 179 -3.38 -4.18 -1.61
N TRP A 180 -4.08 -3.06 -1.43
CA TRP A 180 -5.39 -2.85 -2.03
C TRP A 180 -5.33 -2.97 -3.56
N LEU A 181 -4.40 -2.27 -4.22
CA LEU A 181 -4.23 -2.32 -5.67
C LEU A 181 -3.93 -3.74 -6.16
N ARG A 182 -3.05 -4.47 -5.47
CA ARG A 182 -2.72 -5.87 -5.81
C ARG A 182 -3.91 -6.82 -5.68
N CYS A 183 -4.71 -6.69 -4.62
CA CYS A 183 -5.92 -7.48 -4.43
C CYS A 183 -6.98 -7.20 -5.52
N HIS A 184 -6.91 -6.03 -6.16
CA HIS A 184 -7.80 -5.65 -7.26
C HIS A 184 -7.14 -5.76 -8.63
N GLY A 185 -6.10 -6.59 -8.76
CA GLY A 185 -5.50 -6.98 -10.04
C GLY A 185 -4.44 -6.02 -10.59
N ILE A 186 -4.02 -5.00 -9.84
CA ILE A 186 -2.97 -4.08 -10.25
C ILE A 186 -1.64 -4.48 -9.61
N GLY A 187 -0.75 -5.04 -10.43
CA GLY A 187 0.62 -5.35 -10.04
C GLY A 187 1.42 -4.06 -9.81
N VAL A 188 1.57 -3.67 -8.54
CA VAL A 188 2.39 -2.53 -8.11
C VAL A 188 3.23 -2.95 -6.91
N ILE A 189 4.32 -2.22 -6.66
CA ILE A 189 5.17 -2.41 -5.47
C ILE A 189 5.49 -1.04 -4.88
N HIS A 190 5.74 -0.97 -3.58
CA HIS A 190 6.26 0.24 -2.98
C HIS A 190 7.65 0.61 -3.52
N GLY A 191 7.97 1.88 -3.35
CA GLY A 191 9.29 2.47 -3.49
C GLY A 191 9.30 3.82 -2.80
N GLY A 192 10.47 4.43 -2.72
CA GLY A 192 10.67 5.67 -1.98
C GLY A 192 10.35 5.53 -0.50
N GLU A 193 10.02 6.65 0.13
CA GLU A 193 9.61 6.69 1.54
C GLU A 193 8.15 6.23 1.72
N ASN A 194 7.23 6.73 0.90
CA ASN A 194 5.82 6.33 0.90
C ASN A 194 5.22 6.49 -0.51
N ALA A 195 5.73 5.72 -1.48
CA ALA A 195 5.29 5.81 -2.87
C ALA A 195 4.92 4.46 -3.47
N LEU A 196 3.96 4.49 -4.40
CA LEU A 196 3.67 3.38 -5.29
C LEU A 196 4.58 3.48 -6.52
N ARG A 197 5.40 2.46 -6.76
CA ARG A 197 6.29 2.37 -7.90
C ARG A 197 5.76 1.41 -8.94
N PHE A 198 5.72 1.89 -10.17
CA PHE A 198 5.23 1.17 -11.33
C PHE A 198 6.37 0.89 -12.32
N THR A 199 6.39 -0.34 -12.81
CA THR A 199 7.33 -0.80 -13.84
C THR A 199 6.62 -1.67 -14.87
N PRO A 200 5.67 -1.12 -15.65
CA PRO A 200 4.90 -1.91 -16.62
C PRO A 200 5.80 -2.47 -17.74
N HIS A 201 5.25 -3.39 -18.54
CA HIS A 201 5.94 -3.93 -19.71
C HIS A 201 6.10 -2.87 -20.80
N PHE A 202 7.07 -3.05 -21.70
CA PHE A 202 7.46 -2.01 -22.66
C PHE A 202 6.44 -1.71 -23.75
N ASN A 203 5.43 -2.57 -23.91
CA ASN A 203 4.33 -2.41 -24.85
C ASN A 203 3.01 -2.01 -24.13
N VAL A 204 3.11 -1.44 -22.93
CA VAL A 204 1.94 -0.99 -22.16
C VAL A 204 1.14 0.02 -22.98
N THR A 205 -0.19 -0.03 -22.88
CA THR A 205 -1.09 0.88 -23.59
C THR A 205 -1.60 2.01 -22.68
N LYS A 206 -2.23 3.02 -23.30
CA LYS A 206 -2.87 4.11 -22.55
C LYS A 206 -4.00 3.59 -21.67
N GLU A 207 -4.78 2.66 -22.18
CA GLU A 207 -5.92 2.07 -21.48
C GLU A 207 -5.45 1.30 -20.24
N GLU A 208 -4.34 0.57 -20.33
CA GLU A 208 -3.73 -0.11 -19.18
C GLU A 208 -3.24 0.88 -18.11
N ILE A 209 -2.64 1.99 -18.52
CA ILE A 209 -2.24 3.07 -17.60
C ILE A 209 -3.47 3.74 -16.98
N ASP A 210 -4.51 4.01 -17.77
CA ASP A 210 -5.75 4.62 -17.29
C ASP A 210 -6.45 3.73 -16.26
N ILE A 211 -6.38 2.40 -16.41
CA ILE A 211 -6.82 1.44 -15.39
C ILE A 211 -6.01 1.61 -14.10
N GLN A 212 -4.67 1.68 -14.18
CA GLN A 212 -3.83 1.88 -12.98
C GLN A 212 -4.20 3.17 -12.24
N VAL A 213 -4.39 4.27 -12.98
CA VAL A 213 -4.75 5.59 -12.44
C VAL A 213 -6.16 5.56 -11.83
N ALA A 214 -7.12 4.97 -12.53
CA ALA A 214 -8.50 4.84 -12.06
C ALA A 214 -8.59 4.00 -10.78
N MET A 215 -7.82 2.92 -10.69
CA MET A 215 -7.80 2.05 -9.51
C MET A 215 -7.19 2.75 -8.29
N LEU A 216 -6.11 3.53 -8.48
CA LEU A 216 -5.61 4.36 -7.38
C LEU A 216 -6.64 5.43 -6.97
N GLY A 217 -7.30 6.08 -7.93
CA GLY A 217 -8.40 7.00 -7.64
C GLY A 217 -9.53 6.37 -6.83
N ARG A 218 -9.94 5.14 -7.16
CA ARG A 218 -10.94 4.39 -6.39
C ARG A 218 -10.49 4.12 -4.97
N TYR A 219 -9.23 3.71 -4.77
CA TYR A 219 -8.65 3.53 -3.44
C TYR A 219 -8.73 4.83 -2.64
N LEU A 220 -8.30 5.96 -3.22
CA LEU A 220 -8.32 7.27 -2.56
C LEU A 220 -9.74 7.70 -2.14
N VAL A 221 -10.74 7.53 -3.02
CA VAL A 221 -12.15 7.80 -2.68
C VAL A 221 -12.64 6.87 -1.55
N SER A 222 -12.27 5.58 -1.57
CA SER A 222 -12.71 4.62 -0.55
C SER A 222 -12.21 4.96 0.85
N ILE A 223 -11.03 5.57 0.95
CA ILE A 223 -10.47 5.99 2.22
C ILE A 223 -10.95 7.38 2.64
N GLU A 224 -11.32 8.28 1.73
CA GLU A 224 -11.81 9.64 2.06
C GLU A 224 -13.02 9.63 3.01
N GLY A 225 -14.00 8.72 2.82
CA GLY A 225 -15.14 8.56 3.72
C GLY A 225 -14.76 8.02 5.13
N HIS A 226 -13.58 7.43 5.26
CA HIS A 226 -13.07 6.81 6.48
C HIS A 226 -11.85 7.52 7.06
N MET A 227 -11.34 8.57 6.41
CA MET A 227 -10.11 9.27 6.77
C MET A 227 -10.11 9.80 8.21
N PRO A 228 -11.21 10.36 8.78
CA PRO A 228 -11.24 10.74 10.19
C PRO A 228 -11.04 9.54 11.14
N ILE A 229 -11.58 8.37 10.78
CA ILE A 229 -11.49 7.13 11.57
C ILE A 229 -10.09 6.53 11.42
N LEU A 230 -9.59 6.41 10.19
CA LEU A 230 -8.24 5.90 9.89
C LEU A 230 -7.15 6.78 10.49
N LYS A 231 -7.29 8.11 10.42
CA LYS A 231 -6.39 9.08 11.06
C LYS A 231 -6.40 8.92 12.59
N THR A 232 -7.59 8.85 13.20
CA THR A 232 -7.71 8.61 14.64
C THR A 232 -7.10 7.26 15.06
N MET A 233 -7.21 6.23 14.23
CA MET A 233 -6.61 4.91 14.48
C MET A 233 -5.08 4.93 14.30
N MET A 234 -4.57 5.51 13.21
CA MET A 234 -3.13 5.62 12.92
C MET A 234 -2.40 6.50 13.94
N ASP A 235 -2.98 7.64 14.31
CA ASP A 235 -2.43 8.53 15.35
C ASP A 235 -2.33 7.79 16.70
N ARG A 236 -3.33 6.98 17.05
CA ARG A 236 -3.32 6.18 18.28
C ARG A 236 -2.35 5.00 18.24
N ILE A 237 -2.20 4.33 17.09
CA ILE A 237 -1.21 3.26 16.91
C ILE A 237 0.22 3.82 17.03
N THR A 238 0.46 4.98 16.43
CA THR A 238 1.78 5.64 16.44
C THR A 238 2.13 6.16 17.84
N ASN A 239 1.17 6.78 18.53
CA ASN A 239 1.34 7.22 19.92
C ASN A 239 1.51 6.04 20.90
N ASN A 240 0.82 4.92 20.68
CA ASN A 240 1.01 3.72 21.51
C ASN A 240 2.34 3.00 21.24
N LYS A 241 2.93 3.09 20.04
CA LYS A 241 4.30 2.59 19.78
C LYS A 241 5.35 3.38 20.57
N GLN A 242 5.16 4.69 20.75
CA GLN A 242 6.05 5.49 21.62
C GLN A 242 5.88 5.13 23.09
N HIS A 243 4.66 4.80 23.55
CA HIS A 243 4.42 4.32 24.92
C HIS A 243 4.92 2.89 25.17
N LYS A 244 4.92 2.00 24.17
CA LYS A 244 5.38 0.60 24.30
C LYS A 244 6.89 0.44 24.50
N LEU A 245 7.70 1.43 24.12
CA LEU A 245 9.13 1.45 24.43
C LEU A 245 9.43 1.75 25.91
N ALA A 246 8.41 2.10 26.72
CA ALA A 246 8.58 2.44 28.13
C ALA A 246 8.16 1.35 29.13
N THR A 247 7.40 0.33 28.72
CA THR A 247 6.91 -0.72 29.65
C THR A 247 6.74 -2.06 28.94
N ASP A 248 7.71 -2.96 29.11
CA ASP A 248 7.56 -4.39 28.80
C ASP A 248 7.76 -5.19 30.10
N GLY A 249 6.80 -6.07 30.42
CA GLY A 249 6.86 -6.81 31.68
C GLY A 249 5.60 -7.56 32.15
N SER A 250 4.71 -8.09 31.30
CA SER A 250 3.81 -9.18 31.71
C SER A 250 3.08 -9.84 30.52
N ARG A 251 2.93 -11.17 30.59
CA ARG A 251 2.07 -11.97 29.70
C ARG A 251 0.84 -12.43 30.50
N GLY A 252 -0.36 -12.02 30.09
CA GLY A 252 -1.66 -12.45 30.65
C GLY A 252 -2.24 -13.73 30.05
N GLN A 253 -3.12 -14.40 30.82
CA GLN A 253 -3.82 -15.67 30.49
C GLN A 253 -5.06 -15.47 29.59
N PRO A 254 -5.54 -16.52 28.88
CA PRO A 254 -6.65 -16.40 27.93
C PRO A 254 -8.01 -16.16 28.61
N ILE A 255 -8.81 -15.25 28.04
CA ILE A 255 -10.17 -14.90 28.49
C ILE A 255 -11.17 -15.48 27.50
N THR A 256 -11.93 -16.51 27.90
CA THR A 256 -13.00 -17.10 27.06
C THR A 256 -14.33 -17.07 27.82
N ALA A 257 -15.16 -16.06 27.53
CA ALA A 257 -16.56 -16.01 27.96
C ALA A 257 -17.37 -15.12 27.00
N ILE A 258 -18.54 -15.61 26.54
CA ILE A 258 -19.55 -14.78 25.86
C ILE A 258 -20.63 -14.46 26.87
N THR A 259 -21.09 -13.21 26.92
CA THR A 259 -22.14 -12.78 27.84
C THR A 259 -23.17 -11.93 27.10
N THR A 260 -24.45 -12.27 27.20
CA THR A 260 -25.54 -11.51 26.63
C THR A 260 -26.31 -10.80 27.75
N GLN A 261 -26.60 -9.52 27.58
CA GLN A 261 -27.41 -8.71 28.47
C GLN A 261 -28.52 -8.02 27.67
N ASP A 262 -29.77 -8.19 28.12
CA ASP A 262 -30.90 -7.45 27.58
C ASP A 262 -31.25 -6.31 28.54
N VAL A 263 -31.30 -5.07 28.03
CA VAL A 263 -31.57 -3.86 28.81
C VAL A 263 -32.87 -3.23 28.31
N SER A 264 -33.88 -3.19 29.18
CA SER A 264 -35.13 -2.46 28.96
C SER A 264 -35.07 -1.10 29.62
N THR A 265 -35.41 -0.04 28.89
CA THR A 265 -35.53 1.32 29.41
C THR A 265 -36.98 1.77 29.32
N ASP A 266 -37.58 2.12 30.46
CA ASP A 266 -38.90 2.76 30.50
C ASP A 266 -38.76 4.23 30.08
N LYS A 267 -39.69 4.73 29.26
CA LYS A 267 -39.68 6.09 28.69
C LYS A 267 -39.70 7.23 29.74
N ALA A 268 -39.84 6.92 31.03
CA ALA A 268 -39.94 7.91 32.10
C ALA A 268 -38.60 8.46 32.62
N ASP A 269 -37.48 7.72 32.46
CA ASP A 269 -36.18 8.12 33.03
C ASP A 269 -35.25 8.85 32.03
N ALA A 270 -35.70 9.12 30.80
CA ALA A 270 -34.89 9.67 29.72
C ALA A 270 -34.75 11.22 29.72
N ALA A 271 -35.02 11.90 30.83
CA ALA A 271 -35.09 13.38 30.88
C ALA A 271 -33.97 14.06 31.68
N GLN A 272 -32.86 13.38 32.01
CA GLN A 272 -31.74 14.00 32.74
C GLN A 272 -30.36 13.58 32.23
N ASP A 273 -30.10 13.78 30.93
CA ASP A 273 -28.76 14.05 30.43
C ASP A 273 -28.89 14.69 29.03
N ASP A 274 -29.34 15.96 29.04
CA ASP A 274 -29.36 16.84 27.87
C ASP A 274 -27.94 17.32 27.58
N ASP A 275 -27.24 16.58 26.73
CA ASP A 275 -26.23 17.12 25.83
C ASP A 275 -25.88 16.03 24.81
N LEU A 276 -26.62 15.99 23.68
CA LEU A 276 -26.20 15.52 22.35
C LEU A 276 -27.43 15.36 21.44
N ASP A 277 -27.65 16.35 20.59
CA ASP A 277 -28.68 16.39 19.55
C ASP A 277 -28.44 15.30 18.48
N GLY A 278 -29.48 14.51 18.18
CA GLY A 278 -29.47 13.39 17.24
C GLY A 278 -30.44 12.29 17.67
N GLY A 279 -31.67 12.34 17.14
CA GLY A 279 -32.85 11.54 17.52
C GLY A 279 -32.59 10.08 17.98
N HIS A 280 -33.21 9.74 19.11
CA HIS A 280 -33.29 8.36 19.62
C HIS A 280 -33.96 7.44 18.60
N ASN A 281 -33.18 6.54 18.00
CA ASN A 281 -33.70 5.44 17.20
C ASN A 281 -33.61 4.13 18.02
N ASP A 282 -34.78 3.51 18.18
CA ASP A 282 -35.24 2.70 19.31
C ASP A 282 -35.01 1.16 19.16
N ASN A 283 -33.96 0.71 18.46
CA ASN A 283 -33.60 -0.72 18.36
C ASN A 283 -32.11 -0.90 18.08
N THR A 284 -31.28 -0.77 19.12
CA THR A 284 -29.81 -0.85 18.95
C THR A 284 -29.22 -2.04 19.68
N THR A 285 -28.32 -2.78 19.02
CA THR A 285 -27.45 -3.76 19.67
C THR A 285 -26.01 -3.24 19.73
N THR A 286 -25.40 -3.30 20.91
CA THR A 286 -23.97 -2.99 21.10
C THR A 286 -23.19 -4.27 21.36
N ILE A 287 -22.16 -4.53 20.57
CA ILE A 287 -21.24 -5.67 20.74
C ILE A 287 -19.92 -5.14 21.28
N ILE A 288 -19.49 -5.59 22.46
CA ILE A 288 -18.22 -5.23 23.08
C ILE A 288 -17.30 -6.44 23.02
N LEU A 289 -16.24 -6.36 22.21
CA LEU A 289 -15.21 -7.40 22.12
C LEU A 289 -14.06 -7.04 23.06
N ARG A 290 -13.64 -7.95 23.96
CA ARG A 290 -12.51 -7.75 24.87
C ARG A 290 -11.46 -8.84 24.72
N GLY A 291 -10.20 -8.43 24.57
CA GLY A 291 -9.05 -9.34 24.48
C GLY A 291 -7.72 -8.59 24.45
N HIS A 292 -6.59 -9.31 24.30
CA HIS A 292 -5.29 -8.69 24.07
C HIS A 292 -5.24 -8.14 22.63
N LEU A 293 -5.85 -6.99 22.35
CA LEU A 293 -5.83 -6.46 20.98
C LEU A 293 -4.46 -5.89 20.60
N PHE A 294 -3.73 -6.69 19.84
CA PHE A 294 -2.94 -6.27 18.68
C PHE A 294 -3.11 -7.28 17.52
N ASP A 295 -4.25 -7.99 17.44
CA ASP A 295 -4.54 -8.86 16.30
C ASP A 295 -5.29 -8.09 15.21
N SER A 296 -4.55 -7.59 14.22
CA SER A 296 -5.08 -6.91 13.04
C SER A 296 -6.06 -7.78 12.25
N GLN A 297 -5.99 -9.10 12.38
CA GLN A 297 -6.87 -10.02 11.65
C GLN A 297 -8.29 -10.02 12.23
N LEU A 298 -8.46 -9.85 13.55
CA LEU A 298 -9.79 -9.73 14.15
C LEU A 298 -10.48 -8.43 13.72
N VAL A 299 -9.75 -7.32 13.76
CA VAL A 299 -10.27 -6.02 13.32
C VAL A 299 -10.68 -6.08 11.85
N ASN A 300 -9.87 -6.71 11.00
CA ASN A 300 -10.20 -6.89 9.59
C ASN A 300 -11.42 -7.80 9.39
N SER A 301 -11.51 -8.94 10.09
CA SER A 301 -12.71 -9.79 10.00
C SER A 301 -13.98 -9.07 10.42
N VAL A 302 -13.91 -8.22 11.45
CA VAL A 302 -15.05 -7.39 11.85
C VAL A 302 -15.40 -6.37 10.77
N LEU A 303 -14.40 -5.72 10.16
CA LEU A 303 -14.63 -4.75 9.07
C LEU A 303 -15.19 -5.42 7.80
N ASP A 304 -14.73 -6.61 7.45
CA ASP A 304 -15.23 -7.38 6.32
C ASP A 304 -16.72 -7.75 6.53
N ILE A 305 -17.07 -8.20 7.73
CA ILE A 305 -18.47 -8.49 8.10
C ILE A 305 -19.31 -7.20 8.08
N VAL A 306 -18.78 -6.09 8.58
CA VAL A 306 -19.47 -4.78 8.54
C VAL A 306 -19.76 -4.36 7.09
N GLU A 307 -18.79 -4.52 6.20
CA GLU A 307 -18.92 -4.17 4.79
C GLU A 307 -19.88 -5.10 4.03
N GLU A 308 -19.87 -6.39 4.34
CA GLU A 308 -20.77 -7.40 3.77
C GLU A 308 -22.25 -7.12 4.14
N HIS A 309 -22.49 -6.66 5.37
CA HIS A 309 -23.83 -6.45 5.92
C HIS A 309 -24.29 -4.97 5.92
N LYS A 310 -23.58 -4.06 5.25
CA LYS A 310 -23.88 -2.61 5.24
C LYS A 310 -25.24 -2.23 4.62
N SER A 311 -25.84 -3.11 3.82
CA SER A 311 -27.16 -2.90 3.22
C SER A 311 -28.31 -3.17 4.21
N VAL A 312 -28.04 -3.96 5.25
CA VAL A 312 -29.05 -4.44 6.21
C VAL A 312 -28.87 -3.86 7.62
N ALA A 313 -27.68 -3.37 7.95
CA ALA A 313 -27.38 -2.74 9.22
C ALA A 313 -26.51 -1.49 9.07
N HIS A 314 -26.77 -0.50 9.93
CA HIS A 314 -25.96 0.69 10.08
C HIS A 314 -25.02 0.55 11.27
N PHE A 315 -23.73 0.83 11.03
CA PHE A 315 -22.66 0.74 12.04
C PHE A 315 -22.19 2.13 12.41
N SER A 316 -22.48 2.57 13.63
CA SER A 316 -22.35 4.00 14.00
C SER A 316 -21.18 4.32 14.93
N ARG A 317 -20.54 3.31 15.55
CA ARG A 317 -19.45 3.58 16.50
C ARG A 317 -18.54 2.37 16.70
N ILE A 318 -17.23 2.56 16.50
CA ILE A 318 -16.17 1.66 16.95
C ILE A 318 -15.35 2.40 18.03
N ARG A 319 -15.57 2.11 19.31
CA ARG A 319 -14.84 2.75 20.42
C ARG A 319 -13.77 1.80 20.95
N LEU A 320 -12.50 2.19 20.81
CA LEU A 320 -11.37 1.52 21.45
C LEU A 320 -11.22 2.01 22.89
N GLY A 321 -11.55 1.17 23.87
CA GLY A 321 -11.36 1.45 25.30
C GLY A 321 -10.00 0.95 25.78
N SER A 322 -9.28 1.76 26.57
CA SER A 322 -8.14 1.30 27.37
C SER A 322 -8.67 0.78 28.71
N SER A 323 -8.54 -0.52 28.99
CA SER A 323 -8.75 -1.06 30.33
C SER A 323 -7.44 -1.04 31.12
N VAL A 324 -7.55 -0.94 32.44
CA VAL A 324 -6.45 -0.87 33.42
C VAL A 324 -5.60 -2.15 33.46
N ASN A 325 -6.04 -3.24 32.81
CA ASN A 325 -5.46 -4.58 32.91
C ASN A 325 -5.04 -5.22 31.56
N GLU A 326 -4.41 -4.46 30.65
CA GLU A 326 -3.87 -4.97 29.36
C GLU A 326 -4.89 -5.57 28.35
N THR A 327 -6.19 -5.43 28.63
CA THR A 327 -7.27 -5.81 27.72
C THR A 327 -7.75 -4.58 26.95
N SER A 328 -7.78 -4.71 25.62
CA SER A 328 -8.36 -3.71 24.73
C SER A 328 -9.83 -4.06 24.51
N GLU A 329 -10.66 -3.04 24.37
CA GLU A 329 -12.10 -3.20 24.11
C GLU A 329 -12.48 -2.58 22.77
N VAL A 330 -13.29 -3.27 21.97
CA VAL A 330 -13.91 -2.74 20.75
C VAL A 330 -15.42 -2.77 20.91
N GLY A 331 -16.04 -1.60 21.05
CA GLY A 331 -17.51 -1.48 21.07
C GLY A 331 -18.04 -1.18 19.67
N ILE A 332 -18.88 -2.05 19.11
CA ILE A 332 -19.54 -1.95 17.81
C ILE A 332 -21.02 -1.69 18.05
N LYS A 333 -21.54 -0.54 17.59
CA LYS A 333 -22.97 -0.22 17.65
C LYS A 333 -23.64 -0.57 16.33
N VAL A 334 -24.63 -1.47 16.36
CA VAL A 334 -25.36 -1.98 15.18
C VAL A 334 -26.83 -1.62 15.30
N THR A 335 -27.39 -0.99 14.27
CA THR A 335 -28.83 -0.67 14.17
C THR A 335 -29.41 -1.24 12.87
N PRO A 336 -30.64 -1.79 12.88
CA PRO A 336 -31.32 -2.19 11.64
C PRO A 336 -31.42 -1.03 10.65
N SER A 337 -31.31 -1.32 9.34
CA SER A 337 -31.54 -0.31 8.30
C SER A 337 -33.03 0.09 8.17
N ASP A 338 -33.96 -0.77 8.58
CA ASP A 338 -35.40 -0.46 8.65
C ASP A 338 -35.82 -0.15 10.11
N PRO A 339 -36.26 1.08 10.42
CA PRO A 339 -36.63 1.49 11.78
C PRO A 339 -37.90 0.80 12.33
N ASN A 340 -38.73 0.17 11.49
CA ASN A 340 -39.95 -0.51 11.93
C ASN A 340 -39.74 -2.00 12.32
N THR A 341 -38.51 -2.51 12.20
CA THR A 341 -38.20 -3.91 12.52
C THR A 341 -37.68 -4.01 13.95
N SER A 342 -38.31 -4.80 14.82
CA SER A 342 -37.78 -5.04 16.17
C SER A 342 -36.44 -5.79 16.09
N ALA A 343 -35.44 -5.43 16.90
CA ALA A 343 -34.15 -6.12 16.91
C ALA A 343 -34.27 -7.62 17.29
N SER A 344 -35.39 -8.04 17.89
CA SER A 344 -35.75 -9.43 18.19
C SER A 344 -36.35 -10.21 17.01
N SER A 345 -36.80 -9.54 15.93
CA SER A 345 -37.42 -10.17 14.74
C SER A 345 -36.58 -10.08 13.46
N CYS A 346 -35.47 -9.33 13.49
CA CYS A 346 -34.55 -9.24 12.36
C CYS A 346 -33.58 -10.44 12.35
N TYR A 347 -33.93 -11.49 11.62
CA TYR A 347 -33.09 -12.69 11.42
C TYR A 347 -31.66 -12.33 10.99
N THR A 348 -31.55 -11.36 10.07
CA THR A 348 -30.29 -10.87 9.50
C THR A 348 -29.39 -10.14 10.49
N LEU A 349 -29.94 -9.39 11.45
CA LEU A 349 -29.15 -8.70 12.48
C LEU A 349 -28.49 -9.71 13.45
N ASN A 350 -29.23 -10.75 13.82
CA ASN A 350 -28.69 -11.82 14.68
C ASN A 350 -27.59 -12.61 13.96
N ASP A 351 -27.70 -12.81 12.64
CA ASP A 351 -26.65 -13.45 11.85
C ASP A 351 -25.36 -12.63 11.82
N THR A 352 -25.46 -11.31 11.58
CA THR A 352 -24.29 -10.40 11.65
C THR A 352 -23.64 -10.41 13.05
N ILE A 353 -24.44 -10.37 14.13
CA ILE A 353 -23.94 -10.45 15.51
C ILE A 353 -23.24 -11.80 15.75
N ASN A 354 -23.80 -12.90 15.26
CA ASN A 354 -23.23 -14.24 15.40
C ASN A 354 -21.91 -14.37 14.63
N GLU A 355 -21.78 -13.79 13.44
CA GLU A 355 -20.54 -13.80 12.66
C GLU A 355 -19.42 -13.01 13.33
N ILE A 356 -19.74 -11.81 13.84
CA ILE A 356 -18.80 -10.98 14.62
C ILE A 356 -18.32 -11.74 15.86
N THR A 357 -19.24 -12.42 16.55
CA THR A 357 -18.94 -13.20 17.76
C THR A 357 -18.05 -14.41 17.45
N ARG A 358 -18.34 -15.17 16.38
CA ARG A 358 -17.50 -16.31 15.94
C ARG A 358 -16.10 -15.84 15.51
N ALA A 359 -16.00 -14.67 14.87
CA ALA A 359 -14.71 -14.10 14.51
C ALA A 359 -13.87 -13.77 15.75
N ALA A 360 -14.50 -13.25 16.81
CA ALA A 360 -13.86 -12.99 18.10
C ALA A 360 -13.42 -14.26 18.83
N GLU A 361 -14.28 -15.29 18.87
CA GLU A 361 -13.97 -16.58 19.52
C GLU A 361 -12.74 -17.27 18.90
N LYS A 362 -12.65 -17.29 17.56
CA LYS A 362 -11.48 -17.84 16.84
C LYS A 362 -10.15 -17.21 17.26
N ARG A 363 -10.20 -16.05 17.92
CA ARG A 363 -9.04 -15.24 18.32
C ARG A 363 -8.88 -15.12 19.83
N ASN A 364 -9.50 -16.01 20.61
CA ASN A 364 -9.46 -15.98 22.07
C ASN A 364 -9.89 -14.62 22.65
N CYS A 365 -10.85 -13.96 21.99
CA CYS A 365 -11.46 -12.74 22.49
C CYS A 365 -12.84 -13.06 23.07
N SER A 366 -13.17 -12.41 24.18
CA SER A 366 -14.50 -12.43 24.76
C SER A 366 -15.42 -11.43 24.06
N ALA A 367 -16.72 -11.73 24.01
CA ALA A 367 -17.73 -10.85 23.43
C ALA A 367 -18.87 -10.62 24.43
N THR A 368 -19.26 -9.37 24.63
CA THR A 368 -20.45 -8.99 25.39
C THR A 368 -21.46 -8.35 24.44
N ILE A 369 -22.67 -8.90 24.38
CA ILE A 369 -23.74 -8.40 23.52
C ILE A 369 -24.78 -7.72 24.41
N ILE A 370 -25.02 -6.44 24.17
CA ILE A 370 -26.01 -5.62 24.89
C ILE A 370 -27.12 -5.27 23.91
N ARG A 371 -28.34 -5.79 24.15
CA ARG A 371 -29.52 -5.46 23.34
C ARG A 371 -30.38 -4.44 24.06
N ASN A 372 -30.63 -3.30 23.42
CA ASN A 372 -31.54 -2.28 23.94
C ASN A 372 -32.89 -2.41 23.24
N HIS A 373 -33.96 -2.57 24.03
CA HIS A 373 -35.33 -2.62 23.53
C HIS A 373 -36.22 -1.62 24.29
N THR A 374 -37.12 -0.96 23.57
CA THR A 374 -38.17 -0.10 24.12
C THR A 374 -39.46 -0.90 24.23
N THR A 375 -39.93 -1.15 25.45
CA THR A 375 -41.27 -1.71 25.69
C THR A 375 -42.29 -0.59 25.55
N THR A 376 -43.13 -0.64 24.52
CA THR A 376 -44.39 0.11 24.54
C THR A 376 -45.31 -0.58 25.55
N ALA A 377 -45.48 0.00 26.73
CA ALA A 377 -46.57 -0.37 27.60
C ALA A 377 -47.88 -0.11 26.85
N THR A 378 -48.53 -1.18 26.40
CA THR A 378 -49.96 -1.15 26.09
C THR A 378 -50.67 -0.92 27.42
N THR A 379 -51.08 0.31 27.68
CA THR A 379 -52.20 0.53 28.61
C THR A 379 -53.43 -0.06 27.94
N ASP A 380 -53.82 -1.25 28.39
CA ASP A 380 -55.16 -1.76 28.16
C ASP A 380 -56.15 -0.77 28.80
N ASP A 381 -56.83 0.02 27.97
CA ASP A 381 -58.10 0.65 28.33
C ASP A 381 -59.23 -0.22 27.72
N GLU A 382 -60.11 -0.67 28.62
CA GLU A 382 -61.35 -1.49 28.49
C GLU A 382 -61.25 -3.02 28.40
#